data_AF-A0A8H6S6B9-F1
#
_entry.id   AF-A0A8H6S6B9-F1
#
_cell.length_a   1.000
_cell.length_b   1.000
_cell.length_c   1.000
_cell.angle_alpha   90.00
_cell.angle_beta   90.00
_cell.angle_gamma   90.00
#
_symmetry.space_group_name_H-M   'P 1'
#
loop_
_entity.id
_entity.type
_entity.pdbx_description
1 polymer ?
#
loop_
_entity_poly.entity_id
_entity_poly.type
_entity_poly.pdbx_seq_one_letter_code
_entity_poly.pdbx_strand_id
1 'polypeptide(L)'
;MNVSKHKSYKNLNSVLFPLHTFFAILTAHPPRVWEQRAYFYRYLTHISTLATEYEWAAVLEYHTLYFNRRRNEMLEGSYEGWAEPEIGLLSSHVYPHRKPISVSAKATSKKPPSSTDPCRNYNLGKCASPCAWGRPHICSSPGCGKEHPLTQHK
;
A
#
# COMPACT_ATOMS: atom_id res chain seq x y z
N MET A 1 -12.66 -30.15 -12.90
CA MET A 1 -13.36 -29.06 -12.17
C MET A 1 -12.43 -27.87 -12.08
N ASN A 2 -12.71 -26.80 -12.83
CA ASN A 2 -11.85 -25.62 -12.93
C ASN A 2 -12.37 -24.56 -11.94
N VAL A 3 -11.96 -24.67 -10.67
CA VAL A 3 -12.22 -23.62 -9.67
C VAL A 3 -11.34 -22.45 -10.06
N SER A 4 -11.94 -21.34 -10.50
CA SER A 4 -11.21 -20.12 -10.86
C SER A 4 -10.29 -19.70 -9.72
N LYS A 5 -9.00 -20.01 -9.81
CA LYS A 5 -7.96 -19.75 -8.80
C LYS A 5 -7.94 -18.29 -8.31
N HIS A 6 -8.44 -17.37 -9.12
CA HIS A 6 -8.56 -15.93 -8.83
C HIS A 6 -9.61 -15.57 -7.76
N LYS A 7 -10.58 -16.43 -7.43
CA LYS A 7 -11.65 -16.07 -6.47
C LYS A 7 -11.22 -16.12 -4.99
N SER A 8 -10.20 -16.91 -4.65
CA SER A 8 -9.82 -17.15 -3.25
C SER A 8 -8.71 -16.23 -2.74
N TYR A 9 -7.82 -15.75 -3.61
CA TYR A 9 -6.64 -14.96 -3.21
C TYR A 9 -6.83 -13.45 -3.37
N LYS A 10 -7.80 -12.90 -2.64
CA LYS A 10 -8.22 -11.49 -2.80
C LYS A 10 -7.20 -10.45 -2.33
N ASN A 11 -6.28 -10.83 -1.46
CA ASN A 11 -5.27 -9.92 -0.88
C ASN A 11 -4.06 -10.68 -0.33
N LEU A 12 -3.02 -9.96 0.09
CA LEU A 12 -1.79 -10.53 0.65
C LEU A 12 -2.04 -11.58 1.75
N ASN A 13 -2.95 -11.29 2.70
CA ASN A 13 -3.22 -12.18 3.83
C ASN A 13 -3.84 -13.52 3.40
N SER A 14 -4.63 -13.52 2.33
CA SER A 14 -5.19 -14.76 1.77
C SER A 14 -4.12 -15.71 1.22
N VAL A 15 -2.90 -15.23 0.97
CA VAL A 15 -1.72 -16.03 0.59
C VAL A 15 -0.81 -16.28 1.79
N LEU A 16 -0.51 -15.26 2.60
CA LEU A 16 0.45 -15.39 3.70
C LEU A 16 -0.02 -16.38 4.77
N PHE A 17 -1.29 -16.36 5.19
CA PHE A 17 -1.74 -17.28 6.24
C PHE A 17 -1.61 -18.75 5.85
N PRO A 18 -2.09 -19.20 4.66
CA PRO A 18 -1.83 -20.56 4.20
C PRO A 18 -0.33 -20.90 4.07
N LEU A 19 0.50 -19.96 3.60
CA LEU A 19 1.94 -20.19 3.48
C LEU A 19 2.62 -20.38 4.83
N HIS A 20 2.25 -19.57 5.84
CA HIS A 20 2.75 -19.75 7.20
C HIS A 20 2.43 -21.14 7.74
N THR A 21 1.19 -21.61 7.57
CA THR A 21 0.80 -22.96 7.97
C THR A 21 1.58 -24.02 7.20
N PHE A 22 1.70 -23.87 5.88
CA PHE A 22 2.42 -24.80 5.02
C PHE A 22 3.90 -24.93 5.42
N PHE A 23 4.60 -23.82 5.61
CA PHE A 23 6.01 -23.83 6.03
C PHE A 23 6.18 -24.30 7.49
N ALA A 24 5.21 -24.03 8.37
CA ALA A 24 5.23 -24.58 9.72
C ALA A 24 5.17 -26.12 9.71
N ILE A 25 4.30 -26.70 8.88
CA ILE A 25 4.21 -28.16 8.71
C ILE A 25 5.53 -28.70 8.14
N LEU A 26 6.05 -28.11 7.06
CA LEU A 26 7.31 -28.54 6.45
C LEU A 26 8.49 -28.51 7.44
N THR A 27 8.58 -27.47 8.26
CA THR A 27 9.67 -27.32 9.24
C THR A 27 9.48 -28.15 10.51
N ALA A 28 8.32 -28.77 10.72
CA ALA A 28 8.09 -29.69 11.83
C ALA A 28 8.73 -31.08 11.57
N HIS A 29 8.84 -31.48 10.29
CA HIS A 29 9.33 -32.79 9.89
C HIS A 29 10.87 -32.80 9.66
N PRO A 30 11.60 -33.83 10.15
CA PRO A 30 13.02 -34.02 9.91
C PRO A 30 13.32 -34.56 8.49
N PRO A 31 14.55 -34.40 7.97
CA PRO A 31 15.73 -33.80 8.61
C PRO A 31 15.72 -32.26 8.53
N ARG A 32 16.02 -31.62 9.67
CA ARG A 32 15.94 -30.16 9.87
C ARG A 32 17.26 -29.50 9.52
N VAL A 33 17.23 -28.53 8.62
CA VAL A 33 18.35 -27.60 8.38
C VAL A 33 17.82 -26.19 8.61
N TRP A 34 18.50 -25.42 9.45
CA TRP A 34 18.07 -24.06 9.84
C TRP A 34 17.99 -23.14 8.61
N GLU A 35 18.77 -23.45 7.58
CA GLU A 35 18.80 -22.85 6.25
C GLU A 35 17.42 -22.88 5.59
N GLN A 36 16.71 -24.02 5.65
CA GLN A 36 15.36 -24.16 5.06
C GLN A 36 14.37 -23.19 5.70
N ARG A 37 14.41 -23.06 7.04
CA ARG A 37 13.55 -22.12 7.77
C ARG A 37 13.86 -20.68 7.38
N ALA A 38 15.15 -20.35 7.22
CA ALA A 38 15.57 -19.03 6.76
C ALA A 38 15.05 -18.73 5.35
N TYR A 39 15.09 -19.70 4.43
CA TYR A 39 14.57 -19.53 3.07
C TYR A 39 13.07 -19.21 3.06
N PHE A 40 12.26 -19.98 3.81
CA PHE A 40 10.82 -19.73 3.89
C PHE A 40 10.49 -18.35 4.47
N TYR A 41 11.23 -17.93 5.51
CA TYR A 41 11.05 -16.59 6.08
C TYR A 41 11.39 -15.49 5.06
N ARG A 42 12.53 -15.62 4.36
CA ARG A 42 12.93 -14.67 3.30
C ARG A 42 11.86 -14.55 2.23
N TYR A 43 11.28 -15.67 1.81
CA TYR A 43 10.20 -15.67 0.82
C TYR A 43 8.93 -14.95 1.30
N LEU A 44 8.51 -15.18 2.55
CA LEU A 44 7.35 -14.48 3.13
C LEU A 44 7.58 -12.96 3.20
N THR A 45 8.77 -12.54 3.65
CA THR A 45 9.15 -11.12 3.64
C THR A 45 9.16 -10.57 2.22
N HIS A 46 9.74 -11.31 1.26
CA HIS A 46 9.84 -10.89 -0.12
C HIS A 46 8.46 -10.62 -0.75
N ILE A 47 7.50 -11.54 -0.62
CA ILE A 47 6.14 -11.32 -1.12
C ILE A 47 5.49 -10.11 -0.44
N SER A 48 5.69 -9.96 0.87
CA SER A 48 5.15 -8.82 1.62
C SER A 48 5.69 -7.50 1.08
N THR A 49 7.00 -7.41 0.82
CA THR A 49 7.65 -6.25 0.21
C THR A 49 7.14 -5.98 -1.20
N LEU A 50 7.01 -7.01 -2.05
CA LEU A 50 6.44 -6.81 -3.38
C LEU A 50 5.00 -6.28 -3.31
N ALA A 51 4.20 -6.76 -2.37
CA ALA A 51 2.82 -6.33 -2.20
C ALA A 51 2.69 -4.89 -1.68
N THR A 52 3.72 -4.28 -1.07
CA THR A 52 3.69 -2.85 -0.73
C THR A 52 3.95 -1.99 -1.96
N GLU A 53 4.85 -2.41 -2.85
CA GLU A 53 5.35 -1.61 -3.98
C GLU A 53 4.64 -1.85 -5.31
N TYR A 54 4.08 -3.04 -5.54
CA TYR A 54 3.55 -3.49 -6.83
C TYR A 54 2.08 -3.91 -6.74
N GLU A 55 1.38 -3.85 -7.86
CA GLU A 55 -0.04 -4.23 -7.93
C GLU A 55 -0.25 -5.69 -7.48
N TRP A 56 -1.30 -5.92 -6.67
CA TRP A 56 -1.53 -7.24 -6.08
C TRP A 56 -1.71 -8.35 -7.12
N ALA A 57 -2.37 -8.05 -8.25
CA ALA A 57 -2.59 -9.03 -9.32
C ALA A 57 -1.25 -9.56 -9.89
N ALA A 58 -0.30 -8.66 -10.14
CA ALA A 58 1.04 -9.00 -10.61
C ALA A 58 1.85 -9.81 -9.57
N VAL A 59 1.78 -9.42 -8.29
CA VAL A 59 2.44 -10.14 -7.20
C VAL A 59 1.85 -11.55 -7.02
N LEU A 60 0.53 -11.70 -7.16
CA LEU A 60 -0.15 -12.99 -7.08
C LEU A 60 0.25 -13.93 -8.23
N GLU A 61 0.42 -13.40 -9.45
CA GLU A 61 0.88 -14.17 -10.59
C GLU A 61 2.32 -14.65 -10.40
N TYR A 62 3.23 -13.75 -10.01
CA TYR A 62 4.60 -14.09 -9.62
C TYR A 62 4.64 -15.16 -8.53
N HIS A 63 3.89 -14.97 -7.44
CA HIS A 63 3.77 -15.94 -6.35
C HIS A 63 3.35 -17.31 -6.88
N THR A 64 2.33 -17.36 -7.72
CA THR A 64 1.79 -18.63 -8.25
C THR A 64 2.84 -19.40 -9.05
N LEU A 65 3.57 -18.71 -9.93
CA LEU A 65 4.59 -19.32 -10.78
C LEU A 65 5.82 -19.76 -9.97
N TYR A 66 6.33 -18.86 -9.12
CA TYR A 66 7.46 -19.15 -8.23
C TYR A 66 7.14 -20.34 -7.30
N PHE A 67 6.01 -20.28 -6.59
CA PHE A 67 5.61 -21.30 -5.63
C PHE A 67 5.46 -22.69 -6.27
N ASN A 68 4.85 -22.78 -7.45
CA ASN A 68 4.70 -24.05 -8.15
C ASN A 68 6.06 -24.64 -8.55
N ARG A 69 6.99 -23.81 -9.03
CA ARG A 69 8.35 -24.25 -9.37
C ARG A 69 9.10 -24.76 -8.13
N ARG A 70 9.12 -23.97 -7.06
CA ARG A 70 9.79 -24.36 -5.81
C ARG A 70 9.18 -25.62 -5.19
N ARG A 71 7.85 -25.80 -5.30
CA ARG A 71 7.21 -27.04 -4.87
C ARG A 71 7.66 -28.24 -5.68
N ASN A 72 7.89 -28.11 -6.98
CA ASN A 72 8.40 -29.21 -7.80
C ASN A 72 9.83 -29.58 -7.39
N GLU A 73 10.71 -28.59 -7.18
CA GLU A 73 12.08 -28.81 -6.68
C GLU A 73 12.08 -29.53 -5.32
N MET A 74 11.14 -29.15 -4.43
CA MET A 74 10.98 -29.83 -3.14
C MET A 74 10.57 -31.30 -3.25
N LEU A 75 9.81 -31.68 -4.29
CA LEU A 75 9.46 -33.08 -4.53
C LEU A 75 10.71 -33.92 -4.89
N GLU A 76 11.74 -33.26 -5.44
CA GLU A 76 13.05 -33.84 -5.74
C GLU A 76 14.03 -33.72 -4.56
N GLY A 77 13.60 -33.14 -3.44
CA GLY A 77 14.40 -32.95 -2.23
C GLY A 77 15.28 -31.68 -2.24
N SER A 78 15.16 -30.83 -3.26
CA SER A 78 15.91 -29.57 -3.32
C SER A 78 15.13 -28.41 -2.70
N TYR A 79 15.79 -27.67 -1.80
CA TYR A 79 15.21 -26.52 -1.10
C TYR A 79 15.95 -25.20 -1.40
N GLU A 80 17.08 -25.27 -2.11
CA GLU A 80 17.96 -24.11 -2.36
C GLU A 80 17.25 -23.02 -3.18
N GLY A 81 16.34 -23.41 -4.06
CA GLY A 81 15.58 -22.46 -4.88
C GLY A 81 14.79 -21.43 -4.06
N TRP A 82 14.43 -21.74 -2.81
CA TRP A 82 13.72 -20.80 -1.93
C TRP A 82 14.61 -19.65 -1.42
N ALA A 83 15.92 -19.76 -1.54
CA ALA A 83 16.86 -18.78 -1.00
C ALA A 83 16.80 -17.43 -1.72
N GLU A 84 16.51 -17.46 -3.03
CA GLU A 84 16.66 -16.31 -3.91
C GLU A 84 15.38 -16.00 -4.72
N PRO A 85 15.09 -14.71 -4.98
CA PRO A 85 14.05 -14.31 -5.91
C PRO A 85 14.40 -14.69 -7.35
N GLU A 86 13.37 -14.95 -8.16
CA GLU A 86 13.58 -15.23 -9.58
C GLU A 86 13.52 -13.95 -10.42
N ILE A 87 14.69 -13.43 -10.78
CA ILE A 87 14.83 -12.14 -11.49
C ILE A 87 14.08 -12.15 -12.84
N GLY A 88 14.15 -13.25 -13.59
CA GLY A 88 13.42 -13.39 -14.86
C GLY A 88 11.91 -13.27 -14.69
N LEU A 89 11.36 -13.86 -13.62
CA LEU A 89 9.95 -13.80 -13.30
C LEU A 89 9.53 -12.42 -12.76
N LEU A 90 10.38 -11.79 -11.95
CA LEU A 90 10.15 -10.43 -11.45
C LEU A 90 10.13 -9.41 -12.59
N SER A 91 11.07 -9.49 -13.53
CA SER A 91 11.18 -8.56 -14.66
C SER A 91 10.01 -8.66 -15.63
N SER A 92 9.48 -9.86 -15.84
CA SER A 92 8.35 -10.11 -16.75
C SER A 92 6.99 -9.82 -16.13
N HIS A 93 6.78 -10.15 -14.84
CA HIS A 93 5.45 -10.08 -14.22
C HIS A 93 5.29 -8.96 -13.20
N VAL A 94 6.34 -8.55 -12.48
CA VAL A 94 6.18 -7.66 -11.31
C VAL A 94 6.61 -6.23 -11.61
N TYR A 95 7.84 -6.06 -12.11
CA TYR A 95 8.43 -4.73 -12.32
C TYR A 95 7.61 -3.80 -13.23
N PRO A 96 6.94 -4.27 -14.30
CA PRO A 96 6.07 -3.42 -15.12
C PRO A 96 4.86 -2.86 -14.37
N HIS A 97 4.46 -3.46 -13.24
CA HIS A 97 3.23 -3.17 -12.50
C HIS A 97 3.51 -2.48 -11.17
N ARG A 98 4.50 -1.57 -11.14
CA ARG A 98 4.79 -0.77 -9.95
C ARG A 98 3.60 0.13 -9.66
N LYS A 99 3.14 0.17 -8.40
CA LYS A 99 2.09 1.11 -8.02
C LYS A 99 2.56 2.53 -8.33
N PRO A 100 1.66 3.41 -8.78
CA PRO A 100 1.99 4.82 -8.88
C PRO A 100 2.51 5.26 -7.52
N ILE A 101 3.71 5.84 -7.49
CA ILE A 101 4.21 6.51 -6.29
C ILE A 101 3.13 7.52 -5.96
N SER A 102 2.40 7.29 -4.87
CA SER A 102 1.63 8.34 -4.26
C SER A 102 2.68 9.32 -3.76
N VAL A 103 3.12 10.22 -4.65
CA VAL A 103 3.68 11.46 -4.20
C VAL A 103 2.59 11.96 -3.28
N SER A 104 2.87 12.02 -1.99
CA SER A 104 2.11 12.89 -1.11
C SER A 104 2.40 14.33 -1.57
N ALA A 105 2.02 14.67 -2.81
CA ALA A 105 1.32 15.89 -3.01
C ALA A 105 0.20 15.82 -1.98
N LYS A 106 0.30 16.65 -0.95
CA LYS A 106 -0.86 17.04 -0.17
C LYS A 106 -1.88 17.60 -1.15
N ALA A 107 -2.60 16.72 -1.84
CA ALA A 107 -3.92 16.97 -2.34
C ALA A 107 -4.76 17.09 -1.07
N THR A 108 -4.63 18.24 -0.40
CA THR A 108 -5.80 18.82 0.24
C THR A 108 -6.84 18.81 -0.84
N SER A 109 -7.79 17.90 -0.72
CA SER A 109 -9.04 17.92 -1.45
C SER A 109 -9.69 19.26 -1.12
N LYS A 110 -9.24 20.31 -1.82
CA LYS A 110 -9.98 21.55 -1.92
C LYS A 110 -11.19 21.15 -2.75
N LYS A 111 -12.26 20.75 -2.05
CA LYS A 111 -13.60 21.14 -2.51
C LYS A 111 -13.46 22.59 -3.00
N PRO A 112 -13.94 22.95 -4.20
CA PRO A 112 -13.99 24.34 -4.60
C PRO A 112 -14.66 25.08 -3.43
N PRO A 113 -13.95 25.99 -2.76
CA PRO A 113 -14.51 26.59 -1.58
C PRO A 113 -15.72 27.40 -2.02
N SER A 114 -16.87 27.11 -1.39
CA SER A 114 -18.07 27.90 -1.57
C SER A 114 -17.72 29.37 -1.36
N SER A 115 -18.15 30.24 -2.27
CA SER A 115 -17.97 31.70 -2.17
C SER A 115 -18.63 32.28 -0.92
N THR A 116 -19.50 31.52 -0.25
CA THR A 116 -20.21 31.89 0.97
C THR A 116 -19.37 31.75 2.25
N ASP A 117 -18.26 31.02 2.23
CA ASP A 117 -17.47 30.79 3.44
C ASP A 117 -16.56 31.98 3.76
N PRO A 118 -16.51 32.46 5.03
CA PRO A 118 -15.63 33.54 5.47
C PRO A 118 -14.18 33.35 5.04
N CYS A 119 -13.52 34.43 4.62
CA CYS A 119 -12.12 34.40 4.24
C CYS A 119 -11.23 34.09 5.46
N ARG A 120 -10.59 32.92 5.46
CA ARG A 120 -9.67 32.52 6.53
C ARG A 120 -8.43 33.41 6.60
N ASN A 121 -7.90 33.83 5.45
CA ASN A 121 -6.73 34.72 5.42
C ASN A 121 -7.07 36.11 5.96
N TYR A 122 -8.29 36.59 5.73
CA TYR A 122 -8.77 37.83 6.34
C TYR A 122 -8.82 37.70 7.86
N ASN A 123 -9.39 36.62 8.39
CA ASN A 123 -9.45 36.35 9.82
C ASN A 123 -8.07 36.25 10.49
N LEU A 124 -7.02 35.94 9.72
CA LEU A 124 -5.62 35.92 10.16
C LEU A 124 -4.88 37.25 9.94
N GLY A 125 -5.55 38.28 9.40
CA GLY A 125 -4.94 39.58 9.06
C GLY A 125 -4.02 39.55 7.82
N LYS A 126 -4.11 38.51 6.99
CA LYS A 126 -3.19 38.23 5.87
C LYS A 126 -3.85 38.39 4.49
N CYS A 127 -5.05 38.95 4.39
CA CYS A 127 -5.75 39.13 3.12
C CYS A 127 -5.89 40.61 2.77
N ALA A 128 -5.53 40.96 1.53
CA ALA A 128 -5.81 42.27 0.96
C ALA A 128 -7.29 42.41 0.59
N SER A 129 -7.80 43.65 0.58
CA SER A 129 -9.17 43.98 0.14
C SER A 129 -9.12 44.60 -1.26
N PRO A 130 -9.93 44.14 -2.24
CA PRO A 130 -10.90 43.05 -2.15
C PRO A 130 -10.25 41.66 -2.16
N CYS A 131 -10.95 40.65 -1.62
CA CYS A 131 -10.44 39.28 -1.57
C CYS A 131 -10.20 38.71 -2.97
N ALA A 132 -8.98 38.23 -3.25
CA ALA A 132 -8.62 37.60 -4.54
C ALA A 132 -9.48 36.37 -4.90
N TRP A 133 -10.11 35.74 -3.90
CA TRP A 133 -11.00 34.58 -4.08
C TRP A 133 -12.49 34.94 -3.92
N GLY A 134 -12.85 36.23 -3.89
CA GLY A 134 -14.24 36.69 -3.80
C GLY A 134 -14.98 36.26 -2.54
N ARG A 135 -14.25 35.97 -1.45
CA ARG A 135 -14.85 35.54 -0.18
C ARG A 135 -15.20 36.72 0.72
N PRO A 136 -16.26 36.62 1.53
CA PRO A 136 -16.63 37.67 2.48
C PRO A 136 -15.57 37.85 3.56
N HIS A 137 -15.20 39.11 3.81
CA HIS A 137 -14.30 39.53 4.88
C HIS A 137 -15.09 39.76 6.18
N ILE A 138 -15.58 38.67 6.76
CA ILE A 138 -16.32 38.67 8.03
C ILE A 138 -15.61 37.82 9.08
N CYS A 139 -15.81 38.18 10.35
CA CYS A 139 -15.24 37.50 11.49
C CYS A 139 -15.80 36.08 11.64
N SER A 140 -14.91 35.09 11.78
CA SER A 140 -15.27 33.67 11.98
C SER A 140 -15.50 33.31 13.46
N SER A 141 -15.47 34.27 14.38
CA SER A 141 -15.75 34.02 15.81
C SER A 141 -17.23 33.64 15.99
N PRO A 142 -17.54 32.55 16.74
CA PRO A 142 -18.93 32.17 17.02
C PRO A 142 -19.74 33.35 17.57
N GLY A 143 -20.81 33.74 16.88
CA GLY A 143 -21.71 34.83 17.30
C GLY A 143 -21.25 36.27 17.00
N CYS A 144 -20.13 36.47 16.29
CA CYS A 144 -19.69 37.82 15.91
C CYS A 144 -20.21 38.24 14.52
N GLY A 145 -19.73 37.58 13.45
CA GLY A 145 -20.16 37.87 12.07
C GLY A 145 -19.87 39.29 11.54
N LYS A 146 -19.10 40.12 12.27
CA LYS A 146 -18.80 41.52 11.90
C LYS A 146 -17.62 41.64 10.94
N GLU A 147 -17.48 42.80 10.29
CA GLU A 147 -16.39 43.15 9.36
C GLU A 147 -15.09 43.52 10.07
N HIS A 148 -14.58 42.63 10.91
CA HIS A 148 -13.23 42.73 11.45
C HIS A 148 -12.58 41.33 11.48
N PRO A 149 -11.24 41.24 11.46
CA PRO A 149 -10.57 39.96 11.55
C PRO A 149 -10.71 39.35 12.96
N LEU A 150 -10.67 38.02 13.03
CA LEU A 150 -10.69 37.26 14.29
C LEU A 150 -9.60 37.72 15.27
N THR A 151 -8.46 38.20 14.76
CA THR A 151 -7.34 38.72 15.57
C THR A 151 -7.71 39.90 16.48
N GLN A 152 -8.88 40.53 16.29
CA GLN A 152 -9.37 41.59 17.18
C GLN A 152 -10.19 41.10 18.38
N HIS A 153 -10.49 39.81 18.50
CA HIS A 153 -11.15 39.21 19.68
C HIS A 153 -10.16 38.76 20.77
N LYS A 154 -9.07 39.52 20.97
CA LYS A 154 -8.11 39.22 22.03
C LYS A 154 -8.68 39.42 23.43
#